data_AF-A0A933IVF0-F1
#
_entry.id   AF-A0A933IVF0-F1
#
_cell.length_a   1.000
_cell.length_b   1.000
_cell.length_c   1.000
_cell.angle_alpha   90.00
_cell.angle_beta   90.00
_cell.angle_gamma   90.00
#
_symmetry.space_group_name_H-M   'P 1'
#
loop_
_entity.id
_entity.type
_entity.pdbx_description
1 polymer ?
#
loop_
_entity_poly.entity_id
_entity_poly.type
_entity_poly.pdbx_seq_one_letter_code
_entity_poly.pdbx_strand_id
1 'polypeptide(L)'
;MERWELEYLEKKFKTKVFNIHSKNEEHCFPGFAENFSGFLHKTYIENMNDNVPEEEELSRFGGLCIDFSHWQDGILLGNQDFNKKMKEAAKNFPVGCSHISGVGREMIETRDVVFPEIVYRGHAKHFFDNLKELDYIENFLEFLPDLISLELENSFAEQLKAKAYLEKIIFHK
;
A
#
# COMPACT_ATOMS: atom_id res chain seq x y z
N MET A 1 -16.85 -5.87 -9.94
CA MET A 1 -17.59 -4.86 -9.15
C MET A 1 -18.42 -4.02 -10.10
N GLU A 2 -19.58 -3.54 -9.67
CA GLU A 2 -20.53 -2.70 -10.40
C GLU A 2 -20.56 -1.27 -9.82
N ARG A 3 -20.94 -0.26 -10.62
CA ARG A 3 -20.91 1.16 -10.17
C ARG A 3 -21.71 1.42 -8.90
N TRP A 4 -22.87 0.76 -8.77
CA TRP A 4 -23.72 0.93 -7.61
C TRP A 4 -23.06 0.45 -6.31
N GLU A 5 -22.09 -0.48 -6.37
CA GLU A 5 -21.37 -0.96 -5.19
C GLU A 5 -20.50 0.14 -4.60
N LEU A 6 -19.74 0.88 -5.42
CA LEU A 6 -18.96 2.03 -4.96
C LEU A 6 -19.86 3.14 -4.41
N GLU A 7 -20.98 3.44 -5.09
CA GLU A 7 -21.95 4.41 -4.59
C GLU A 7 -22.58 3.99 -3.26
N TYR A 8 -22.82 2.69 -3.08
CA TYR A 8 -23.31 2.13 -1.83
C TYR A 8 -22.28 2.31 -0.72
N LEU A 9 -21.00 2.01 -0.97
CA LEU A 9 -19.92 2.20 0.00
C LEU A 9 -19.83 3.67 0.46
N GLU A 10 -19.84 4.63 -0.47
CA GLU A 10 -19.84 6.06 -0.14
C GLU A 10 -21.08 6.48 0.65
N LYS A 11 -22.28 6.08 0.20
CA LYS A 11 -23.54 6.53 0.83
C LYS A 11 -23.72 5.92 2.21
N LYS A 12 -23.44 4.62 2.35
CA LYS A 12 -23.69 3.83 3.56
C LYS A 12 -22.60 4.00 4.61
N PHE A 13 -21.34 3.84 4.22
CA PHE A 13 -20.20 3.84 5.14
C PHE A 13 -19.45 5.16 5.18
N LYS A 14 -19.84 6.13 4.33
CA LYS A 14 -19.13 7.41 4.20
C LYS A 14 -17.68 7.21 3.78
N THR A 15 -17.42 6.17 2.98
CA THR A 15 -16.11 5.90 2.39
C THR A 15 -15.60 7.15 1.68
N LYS A 16 -14.38 7.55 2.01
CA LYS A 16 -13.75 8.78 1.48
C LYS A 16 -12.78 8.50 0.35
N VAL A 17 -12.11 7.36 0.41
CA VAL A 17 -11.04 6.97 -0.51
C VAL A 17 -11.16 5.49 -0.85
N PHE A 18 -10.63 5.12 -2.01
CA PHE A 18 -10.44 3.76 -2.47
C PHE A 18 -8.96 3.58 -2.84
N ASN A 19 -8.44 2.36 -2.81
CA ASN A 19 -7.17 2.02 -3.42
C ASN A 19 -7.37 0.89 -4.45
N ILE A 20 -6.52 0.86 -5.47
CA ILE A 20 -6.40 -0.25 -6.44
C ILE A 20 -4.92 -0.43 -6.80
N HIS A 21 -4.59 -1.62 -7.27
CA HIS A 21 -3.31 -1.93 -7.92
C HIS A 21 -3.16 -1.21 -9.27
N SER A 22 -1.92 -0.92 -9.65
CA SER A 22 -1.60 -0.27 -10.93
C SER A 22 -2.03 -1.14 -12.12
N LYS A 23 -2.36 -0.52 -13.25
CA LYS A 23 -2.67 -1.22 -14.52
C LYS A 23 -1.57 -2.19 -14.99
N ASN A 24 -0.34 -2.02 -14.52
CA ASN A 24 0.82 -2.83 -14.89
C ASN A 24 1.05 -4.02 -13.95
N GLU A 25 0.13 -4.28 -13.00
CA GLU A 25 0.24 -5.35 -12.00
C GLU A 25 -0.75 -6.49 -12.28
N GLU A 26 -0.43 -7.69 -11.78
CA GLU A 26 -1.26 -8.88 -12.00
C GLU A 26 -2.64 -8.77 -11.34
N HIS A 27 -2.71 -8.09 -10.19
CA HIS A 27 -3.95 -7.80 -9.46
C HIS A 27 -4.60 -6.47 -9.85
N CYS A 28 -4.29 -5.93 -11.04
CA CYS A 28 -4.93 -4.71 -11.51
C CYS A 28 -6.46 -4.84 -11.55
N PHE A 29 -7.15 -3.70 -11.62
CA PHE A 29 -8.58 -3.65 -11.89
C PHE A 29 -8.82 -3.17 -13.34
N PRO A 30 -8.93 -4.09 -14.33
CA PRO A 30 -9.12 -3.72 -15.73
C PRO A 30 -10.40 -2.90 -15.95
N GLY A 31 -10.29 -1.84 -16.73
CA GLY A 31 -11.42 -1.00 -17.08
C GLY A 31 -11.91 -0.09 -15.95
N PHE A 32 -11.18 0.03 -14.82
CA PHE A 32 -11.64 0.85 -13.71
C PHE A 32 -11.80 2.31 -14.14
N ALA A 33 -10.82 2.84 -14.89
CA ALA A 33 -10.83 4.22 -15.32
C ALA A 33 -12.01 4.58 -16.24
N GLU A 34 -12.41 3.64 -17.08
CA GLU A 34 -13.49 3.78 -18.06
C GLU A 34 -14.86 3.61 -17.39
N ASN A 35 -15.00 2.61 -16.53
CA ASN A 35 -16.29 2.23 -15.94
C ASN A 35 -16.64 3.06 -14.69
N PHE A 36 -15.64 3.59 -13.98
CA PHE A 36 -15.80 4.31 -12.71
C PHE A 36 -15.14 5.70 -12.74
N SER A 37 -15.19 6.39 -13.88
CA SER A 37 -14.58 7.72 -14.06
C SER A 37 -14.96 8.75 -12.99
N GLY A 38 -16.18 8.66 -12.43
CA GLY A 38 -16.62 9.50 -11.31
C GLY A 38 -15.90 9.24 -9.97
N PHE A 39 -15.06 8.21 -9.89
CA PHE A 39 -14.34 7.79 -8.70
C PHE A 39 -12.82 8.00 -8.77
N LEU A 40 -12.26 8.39 -9.92
CA LEU A 40 -10.80 8.44 -10.09
C LEU A 40 -10.10 9.37 -9.09
N HIS A 41 -10.63 10.58 -8.88
CA HIS A 41 -10.05 11.57 -7.97
C HIS A 41 -10.04 11.16 -6.47
N LYS A 42 -10.73 10.07 -6.12
CA LYS A 42 -10.78 9.49 -4.76
C LYS A 42 -10.22 8.06 -4.71
N THR A 43 -9.69 7.58 -5.83
CA THR A 43 -9.01 6.29 -5.92
C THR A 43 -7.51 6.54 -6.01
N TYR A 44 -6.74 5.85 -5.17
CA TYR A 44 -5.29 5.97 -5.06
C TYR A 44 -4.63 4.69 -5.59
N ILE A 45 -3.53 4.83 -6.32
CA ILE A 45 -2.85 3.70 -6.97
C ILE A 45 -1.71 3.21 -6.09
N GLU A 46 -1.70 1.91 -5.85
CA GLU A 46 -0.74 1.25 -4.98
C GLU A 46 0.59 0.96 -5.67
N ASN A 47 1.70 1.02 -4.92
CA ASN A 47 2.99 0.49 -5.38
C ASN A 47 3.15 -0.99 -4.98
N MET A 48 3.86 -1.75 -5.82
CA MET A 48 4.22 -3.14 -5.53
C MET A 48 5.76 -3.31 -5.49
N ASN A 49 6.24 -4.49 -5.09
CA ASN A 49 7.64 -4.83 -4.75
C ASN A 49 8.74 -4.16 -5.60
N ASP A 50 8.52 -3.98 -6.90
CA ASP A 50 9.45 -3.31 -7.81
C ASP A 50 8.77 -2.34 -8.81
N ASN A 51 7.47 -2.11 -8.65
CA ASN A 51 6.68 -1.29 -9.54
C ASN A 51 6.20 0.00 -8.85
N VAL A 52 6.57 1.14 -9.45
CA VAL A 52 6.02 2.46 -9.08
C VAL A 52 4.96 2.81 -10.13
N PRO A 53 3.74 3.17 -9.74
CA PRO A 53 2.72 3.61 -10.68
C PRO A 53 3.22 4.71 -11.61
N GLU A 54 2.87 4.62 -12.89
CA GLU A 54 3.33 5.56 -13.91
C GLU A 54 2.76 6.96 -13.68
N GLU A 55 3.52 8.00 -14.04
CA GLU A 55 3.10 9.40 -13.95
C GLU A 55 1.76 9.66 -14.67
N GLU A 56 1.59 9.07 -15.87
CA GLU A 56 0.36 9.17 -16.65
C GLU A 56 -0.84 8.57 -15.89
N GLU A 57 -0.64 7.43 -15.22
CA GLU A 57 -1.68 6.80 -14.41
C GLU A 57 -1.99 7.68 -13.20
N LEU A 58 -0.99 8.06 -12.40
CA LEU A 58 -1.18 8.88 -11.20
C LEU A 58 -1.87 10.22 -11.50
N SER A 59 -1.60 10.82 -12.67
CA SER A 59 -2.24 12.09 -13.09
C SER A 59 -3.75 12.00 -13.31
N ARG A 60 -4.29 10.78 -13.53
CA ARG A 60 -5.73 10.53 -13.74
C ARG A 60 -6.46 10.24 -12.45
N PHE A 61 -5.75 9.80 -11.42
CA PHE A 61 -6.28 9.29 -10.15
C PHE A 61 -6.06 10.30 -9.00
N GLY A 62 -6.49 9.94 -7.79
CA GLY A 62 -6.31 10.75 -6.58
C GLY A 62 -4.85 10.88 -6.13
N GLY A 63 -3.99 9.98 -6.61
CA GLY A 63 -2.56 9.94 -6.30
C GLY A 63 -2.11 8.53 -5.90
N LEU A 64 -1.17 8.46 -4.96
CA LEU A 64 -0.56 7.23 -4.46
C LEU A 64 -1.28 6.68 -3.22
N CYS A 65 -1.43 5.35 -3.19
CA CYS A 65 -1.56 4.57 -1.97
C CYS A 65 -0.19 3.95 -1.71
N ILE A 66 0.57 4.42 -0.72
CA ILE A 66 1.91 3.85 -0.51
C ILE A 66 1.79 2.59 0.33
N ASP A 67 2.19 1.44 -0.20
CA ASP A 67 2.56 0.30 0.63
C ASP A 67 4.02 0.44 1.04
N PHE A 68 4.23 0.73 2.32
CA PHE A 68 5.56 0.96 2.88
C PHE A 68 6.35 -0.33 3.07
N SER A 69 5.69 -1.47 3.20
CA SER A 69 6.36 -2.76 3.33
C SER A 69 7.01 -3.17 2.01
N HIS A 70 6.30 -3.01 0.88
CA HIS A 70 6.84 -3.20 -0.47
C HIS A 70 7.99 -2.24 -0.74
N TRP A 71 7.85 -0.97 -0.34
CA TRP A 71 8.93 0.01 -0.50
C TRP A 71 10.17 -0.38 0.30
N GLN A 72 10.00 -0.70 1.59
CA GLN A 72 11.11 -1.14 2.44
C GLN A 72 11.75 -2.43 1.94
N ASP A 73 10.97 -3.37 1.41
CA ASP A 73 11.48 -4.61 0.86
C ASP A 73 12.36 -4.36 -0.36
N GLY A 74 11.91 -3.52 -1.30
CA GLY A 74 12.73 -3.09 -2.44
C GLY A 74 14.06 -2.47 -2.02
N ILE A 75 14.10 -1.72 -0.90
CA ILE A 75 15.35 -1.19 -0.33
C ILE A 75 16.26 -2.32 0.18
N LEU A 76 15.71 -3.30 0.91
CA LEU A 76 16.46 -4.45 1.44
C LEU A 76 17.01 -5.35 0.33
N LEU A 77 16.27 -5.49 -0.76
CA LEU A 77 16.69 -6.20 -1.97
C LEU A 77 17.71 -5.41 -2.82
N GLY A 78 18.08 -4.20 -2.39
CA GLY A 78 19.10 -3.38 -3.05
C GLY A 78 18.59 -2.62 -4.29
N ASN A 79 17.27 -2.52 -4.49
CA ASN A 79 16.67 -1.83 -5.64
C ASN A 79 16.67 -0.30 -5.44
N GLN A 80 17.84 0.32 -5.67
CA GLN A 80 18.01 1.76 -5.50
C GLN A 80 17.23 2.60 -6.52
N ASP A 81 16.98 2.07 -7.72
CA ASP A 81 16.18 2.74 -8.74
C ASP A 81 14.72 2.84 -8.33
N PHE A 82 14.14 1.74 -7.84
CA PHE A 82 12.79 1.73 -7.27
C PHE A 82 12.67 2.70 -6.09
N ASN A 83 13.61 2.68 -5.15
CA ASN A 83 13.62 3.63 -4.04
C ASN A 83 13.63 5.09 -4.52
N LYS A 84 14.47 5.41 -5.53
CA LYS A 84 14.52 6.75 -6.11
C LYS A 84 13.18 7.13 -6.75
N LYS A 85 12.61 6.26 -7.57
CA LYS A 85 11.32 6.48 -8.23
C LYS A 85 10.18 6.67 -7.23
N MET A 86 10.13 5.88 -6.17
CA MET A 86 9.14 6.04 -5.09
C MET A 86 9.26 7.41 -4.41
N LYS A 87 10.49 7.88 -4.09
CA LYS A 87 10.70 9.22 -3.53
C LYS A 87 10.25 10.33 -4.48
N GLU A 88 10.50 10.16 -5.78
CA GLU A 88 10.08 11.13 -6.79
C GLU A 88 8.55 11.16 -6.92
N ALA A 89 7.91 10.00 -6.99
CA ALA A 89 6.46 9.88 -7.08
C ALA A 89 5.76 10.47 -5.82
N ALA A 90 6.22 10.10 -4.61
CA ALA A 90 5.65 10.60 -3.36
C ALA A 90 5.85 12.12 -3.15
N LYS A 91 6.81 12.75 -3.83
CA LYS A 91 7.00 14.21 -3.82
C LYS A 91 6.12 14.93 -4.84
N ASN A 92 5.87 14.29 -5.98
CA ASN A 92 5.19 14.92 -7.12
C ASN A 92 3.68 14.65 -7.12
N PHE A 93 3.21 13.62 -6.43
CA PHE A 93 1.81 13.22 -6.38
C PHE A 93 1.28 13.19 -4.94
N PRO A 94 -0.02 13.46 -4.73
CA PRO A 94 -0.64 13.31 -3.42
C PRO A 94 -0.52 11.86 -2.92
N VAL A 95 -0.19 11.69 -1.63
CA VAL A 95 -0.31 10.42 -0.93
C VAL A 95 -1.59 10.49 -0.11
N GLY A 96 -2.62 9.75 -0.50
CA GLY A 96 -3.94 9.86 0.14
C GLY A 96 -4.22 8.81 1.20
N CYS A 97 -3.65 7.62 1.01
CA CYS A 97 -3.70 6.53 1.97
C CYS A 97 -2.44 5.67 1.85
N SER A 98 -2.27 4.75 2.79
CA SER A 98 -1.11 3.86 2.80
C SER A 98 -1.42 2.54 3.48
N HIS A 99 -0.62 1.54 3.18
CA HIS A 99 -0.60 0.26 3.85
C HIS A 99 0.69 0.10 4.67
N ILE A 100 0.54 -0.47 5.86
CA ILE A 100 1.64 -0.89 6.73
C ILE A 100 1.43 -2.36 7.07
N SER A 101 2.42 -3.17 6.72
CA SER A 101 2.51 -4.58 7.08
C SER A 101 3.90 -4.90 7.69
N GLY A 102 4.18 -6.17 7.98
CA GLY A 102 5.44 -6.58 8.60
C GLY A 102 6.60 -6.66 7.61
N VAL A 103 7.80 -6.26 8.04
CA VAL A 103 9.04 -6.50 7.30
C VAL A 103 10.01 -7.29 8.18
N GLY A 104 10.19 -8.56 7.81
CA GLY A 104 11.03 -9.51 8.55
C GLY A 104 12.53 -9.39 8.24
N ARG A 105 13.36 -9.97 9.10
CA ARG A 105 14.82 -10.06 8.84
C ARG A 105 15.17 -11.09 7.77
N GLU A 106 14.45 -12.20 7.77
CA GLU A 106 14.64 -13.27 6.80
C GLU A 106 13.71 -13.06 5.61
N MET A 107 14.17 -13.43 4.42
CA MET A 107 13.31 -13.51 3.26
C MET A 107 12.34 -14.68 3.43
N ILE A 108 11.10 -14.46 3.02
CA ILE A 108 10.08 -15.50 2.90
C ILE A 108 9.70 -15.70 1.44
N GLU A 109 9.16 -16.89 1.16
CA GLU A 109 8.51 -17.18 -0.11
C GLU A 109 7.02 -17.34 0.15
N THR A 110 6.20 -16.53 -0.51
CA THR A 110 4.75 -16.65 -0.50
C THR A 110 4.25 -16.88 -1.91
N ARG A 111 3.13 -17.60 -2.02
CA ARG A 111 2.45 -17.81 -3.30
C ARG A 111 1.21 -16.97 -3.32
N ASP A 112 0.94 -16.39 -4.48
CA ASP A 112 -0.31 -15.70 -4.67
C ASP A 112 -1.49 -16.66 -4.51
N VAL A 113 -2.56 -16.18 -3.88
CA VAL A 113 -3.76 -16.98 -3.59
C VAL A 113 -4.61 -17.18 -4.86
N VAL A 114 -4.59 -16.21 -5.77
CA VAL A 114 -5.37 -16.20 -7.02
C VAL A 114 -4.56 -16.78 -8.18
N PHE A 115 -3.26 -16.51 -8.24
CA PHE A 115 -2.34 -16.91 -9.31
C PHE A 115 -1.17 -17.76 -8.75
N PRO A 116 -1.37 -19.06 -8.43
CA PRO A 116 -0.39 -19.88 -7.69
C PRO A 116 0.99 -20.05 -8.35
N GLU A 117 1.11 -19.72 -9.63
CA GLU A 117 2.34 -19.62 -10.40
C GLU A 117 3.21 -18.42 -10.02
N ILE A 118 2.59 -17.36 -9.47
CA ILE A 118 3.27 -16.18 -8.97
C ILE A 118 3.83 -16.49 -7.58
N VAL A 119 5.13 -16.29 -7.45
CA VAL A 119 5.88 -16.53 -6.24
C VAL A 119 6.55 -15.22 -5.83
N TYR A 120 6.09 -14.67 -4.71
CA TYR A 120 6.70 -13.49 -4.12
C TYR A 120 7.84 -13.93 -3.20
N ARG A 121 8.99 -13.26 -3.33
CA ARG A 121 10.17 -13.48 -2.49
C ARG A 121 10.68 -12.16 -1.98
N GLY A 122 10.67 -12.00 -0.66
CA GLY A 122 10.99 -10.74 -0.03
C GLY A 122 10.91 -10.81 1.48
N HIS A 123 11.19 -9.70 2.13
CA HIS A 123 11.07 -9.48 3.56
C HIS A 123 9.68 -9.01 3.96
N ALA A 124 8.93 -8.39 3.05
CA ALA A 124 7.56 -7.94 3.28
C ALA A 124 6.62 -9.12 3.47
N LYS A 125 5.70 -8.97 4.43
CA LYS A 125 4.72 -9.98 4.79
C LYS A 125 3.48 -9.34 5.42
N HIS A 126 2.32 -9.87 5.09
CA HIS A 126 1.05 -9.44 5.69
C HIS A 126 0.87 -9.97 7.13
N PHE A 127 1.94 -10.28 7.86
CA PHE A 127 1.87 -10.59 9.27
C PHE A 127 3.17 -10.16 9.95
N PHE A 128 3.15 -9.98 11.26
CA PHE A 128 4.35 -9.78 12.04
C PHE A 128 4.55 -10.90 13.06
N ASP A 129 5.80 -11.30 13.27
CA ASP A 129 6.21 -12.18 14.37
C ASP A 129 6.62 -11.36 15.61
N ASN A 130 7.08 -10.13 15.38
CA ASN A 130 7.51 -9.19 16.40
C ASN A 130 7.14 -7.77 16.00
N LEU A 131 6.69 -6.95 16.96
CA LEU A 131 6.35 -5.53 16.70
C LEU A 131 7.53 -4.73 16.10
N LYS A 132 8.77 -5.12 16.35
CA LYS A 132 9.96 -4.48 15.77
C LYS A 132 10.08 -4.65 14.25
N GLU A 133 9.33 -5.57 13.67
CA GLU A 133 9.20 -5.69 12.21
C GLU A 133 8.41 -4.51 11.59
N LEU A 134 7.93 -3.58 12.41
CA LEU A 134 7.30 -2.32 12.01
C LEU A 134 8.20 -1.09 12.22
N ASP A 135 9.41 -1.25 12.79
CA ASP A 135 10.33 -0.14 13.10
C ASP A 135 10.76 0.62 11.83
N TYR A 136 10.73 -0.05 10.67
CA TYR A 136 11.11 0.54 9.38
C TYR A 136 10.31 1.79 9.02
N ILE A 137 9.09 1.96 9.58
CA ILE A 137 8.24 3.13 9.37
C ILE A 137 8.91 4.43 9.82
N GLU A 138 9.87 4.38 10.74
CA GLU A 138 10.69 5.53 11.12
C GLU A 138 11.36 6.22 9.92
N ASN A 139 11.71 5.45 8.88
CA ASN A 139 12.35 5.95 7.67
C ASN A 139 11.38 6.65 6.70
N PHE A 140 10.08 6.52 6.91
CA PHE A 140 9.05 6.96 5.96
C PHE A 140 8.10 8.01 6.54
N LEU A 141 8.37 8.52 7.74
CA LEU A 141 7.50 9.44 8.46
C LEU A 141 7.15 10.72 7.68
N GLU A 142 8.01 11.18 6.77
CA GLU A 142 7.73 12.36 5.92
C GLU A 142 6.72 12.09 4.79
N PHE A 143 6.47 10.82 4.46
CA PHE A 143 5.58 10.38 3.38
C PHE A 143 4.25 9.81 3.89
N LEU A 144 4.07 9.70 5.22
CA LEU A 144 2.87 9.15 5.80
C LEU A 144 1.64 10.03 5.52
N PRO A 145 0.54 9.45 4.99
CA PRO A 145 -0.73 10.14 4.87
C PRO A 145 -1.52 10.10 6.20
N ASP A 146 -2.61 10.87 6.25
CA ASP A 146 -3.54 10.84 7.39
C ASP A 146 -4.30 9.52 7.51
N LEU A 147 -4.49 8.80 6.40
CA LEU A 147 -5.22 7.53 6.34
C LEU A 147 -4.26 6.36 6.19
N ILE A 148 -4.01 5.65 7.29
CA ILE A 148 -3.10 4.51 7.34
C ILE A 148 -3.92 3.24 7.59
N SER A 149 -3.83 2.27 6.67
CA SER A 149 -4.39 0.93 6.82
C SER A 149 -3.33 -0.02 7.36
N LEU A 150 -3.73 -0.90 8.29
CA LEU A 150 -2.90 -2.03 8.71
C LEU A 150 -3.29 -3.24 7.85
N GLU A 151 -2.42 -3.63 6.93
CA GLU A 151 -2.62 -4.80 6.09
C GLU A 151 -1.95 -6.02 6.74
N LEU A 152 -2.61 -6.48 7.82
CA LEU A 152 -2.11 -7.56 8.65
C LEU A 152 -3.16 -8.66 8.80
N GLU A 153 -2.73 -9.90 8.63
CA GLU A 153 -3.47 -11.14 8.82
C GLU A 153 -3.37 -11.66 10.27
N ASN A 154 -2.55 -11.02 11.12
CA ASN A 154 -2.55 -11.29 12.56
C ASN A 154 -3.96 -11.10 13.15
N SER A 155 -4.20 -11.69 14.33
CA SER A 155 -5.49 -11.53 15.01
C SER A 155 -5.81 -10.06 15.31
N PHE A 156 -7.09 -9.69 15.43
CA PHE A 156 -7.47 -8.31 15.78
C PHE A 156 -6.80 -7.82 17.08
N ALA A 157 -6.59 -8.70 18.07
CA ALA A 157 -5.89 -8.36 19.30
C ALA A 157 -4.42 -7.98 19.06
N GLU A 158 -3.76 -8.63 18.10
CA GLU A 158 -2.39 -8.30 17.68
C GLU A 158 -2.35 -7.04 16.81
N GLN A 159 -3.31 -6.85 15.91
CA GLN A 159 -3.43 -5.62 15.13
C GLN A 159 -3.63 -4.38 16.03
N LEU A 160 -4.39 -4.50 17.13
CA LEU A 160 -4.50 -3.43 18.13
C LEU A 160 -3.16 -3.13 18.83
N LYS A 161 -2.31 -4.14 19.05
CA LYS A 161 -0.94 -3.93 19.58
C LYS A 161 -0.06 -3.25 18.54
N ALA A 162 -0.13 -3.66 17.28
CA ALA A 162 0.58 -3.03 16.17
C ALA A 162 0.19 -1.56 16.02
N LYS A 163 -1.12 -1.25 16.05
CA LYS A 163 -1.62 0.12 16.08
C LYS A 163 -1.00 0.93 17.23
N ALA A 164 -1.12 0.44 18.47
CA ALA A 164 -0.59 1.16 19.63
C ALA A 164 0.94 1.32 19.60
N TYR A 165 1.65 0.42 18.94
CA TYR A 165 3.09 0.51 18.72
C TYR A 165 3.44 1.57 17.67
N LEU A 166 2.79 1.55 16.51
CA LEU A 166 2.96 2.53 15.44
C LEU A 166 2.58 3.94 15.89
N GLU A 167 1.54 4.12 16.69
CA GLU A 167 1.19 5.44 17.24
C GLU A 167 2.32 6.05 18.10
N LYS A 168 3.15 5.23 18.75
CA LYS A 168 4.34 5.72 19.45
C LYS A 168 5.39 6.21 18.47
N ILE A 169 5.64 5.46 17.41
CA ILE A 169 6.61 5.81 16.36
C ILE A 169 6.18 7.09 15.63
N ILE A 170 4.90 7.16 15.24
CA ILE A 170 4.36 8.22 14.38
C ILE A 170 4.14 9.52 15.16
N PHE A 171 3.63 9.46 16.40
CA PHE A 171 3.21 10.64 17.15
C PHE A 171 4.16 11.09 18.27
N HIS A 172 5.17 10.32 18.65
CA HIS A 172 6.14 10.72 19.70
C HIS A 172 7.50 11.15 19.14
N LYS A 173 7.49 11.84 17.99
CA LYS A 173 8.63 12.60 17.49
C LYS A 173 8.88 13.87 18.30
#